data_AF-A0A835HJA9-F1
#
_entry.id   AF-A0A835HJA9-F1
#
_cell.length_a   1.000
_cell.length_b   1.000
_cell.length_c   1.000
_cell.angle_alpha   90.00
_cell.angle_beta   90.00
_cell.angle_gamma   90.00
#
_symmetry.space_group_name_H-M   'P 1'
#
loop_
_entity.id
_entity.type
_entity.pdbx_description
1 polymer ?
#
loop_
_entity_poly.entity_id
_entity_poly.type
_entity_poly.pdbx_seq_one_letter_code
_entity_poly.pdbx_strand_id
1 'polypeptide(L)'
;TAAEYEKRKEIFMKELDFVIADVVMAIVGDFMLVWLPAPTVSLRPPLVGSAGPIAKFFFSCPDNAFQDPLHVRPITHAIWLQGTEAWLNTFLATLYSGCARENGVACPWLQHWTAFQLCFGKASLRENSPILRAKALRAGDSKGSVKGDHGRKEAAGVQSGQSSQPIAIRESSAEYILVPKQCHKPHPKKTRIHYSLNCTTTNQTQTCPNNLPLVDQEPHSPSSMCPDYFSWMHEDLQPWKETGITMEMVESARRRANFRLVILNGKAFVEIYGRPYQTTRLVSTLWGILQLLKLYPKKLPDLDLMFNSDNDKPLIMKDSYTGPNATVPPPLFTYCADDATLNIVFPDWTFWGWPDINIKPWEFLLEELKEVNDKVKWTEREPYAYWKGNPRVAKTRQDLLKCKVTDKVDWKARLYVQDWDAERAGGYKKSNLADQCIHRYKIYIEGKAWSVSEKYILTCDSVTLIVKPQYYNHFTRGLVPMQHYWPIREDDKCRSIKFAVEWGNSHTEKAKEIGQAATNFMYENVAMEYVYDYMFHLLHEYAKLLKYKPTKPIKAIEFCSETMACTADGLVRKFMEDSMVRTPSDTMPCNLPSPMDPHSRITVDKRIEESVKQVEMWEKKYWDDLTK
;
A
#
# COMPACT_ATOMS: atom_id res chain seq x y z
N THR A 1 58.30 -28.57 14.47
CA THR A 1 59.63 -29.23 14.48
C THR A 1 59.45 -30.63 15.04
N ALA A 2 59.85 -31.71 14.36
CA ALA A 2 59.55 -33.07 14.83
C ALA A 2 60.13 -33.36 16.25
N ALA A 3 61.34 -32.85 16.51
CA ALA A 3 62.03 -32.99 17.80
C ALA A 3 61.35 -32.31 19.02
N GLU A 4 60.35 -31.45 18.82
CA GLU A 4 59.58 -30.87 19.93
C GLU A 4 58.38 -31.74 20.35
N TYR A 5 57.85 -32.54 19.41
CA TYR A 5 56.65 -33.35 19.65
C TYR A 5 56.93 -34.53 20.59
N GLU A 6 58.04 -35.25 20.36
CA GLU A 6 58.49 -36.32 21.27
C GLU A 6 58.75 -35.79 22.69
N LYS A 7 59.25 -34.56 22.82
CA LYS A 7 59.63 -33.96 24.10
C LYS A 7 58.45 -33.41 24.93
N ARG A 8 57.24 -33.38 24.36
CA ARG A 8 56.01 -32.87 25.03
C ARG A 8 54.84 -33.86 25.02
N LYS A 9 55.03 -35.09 24.55
CA LYS A 9 53.97 -36.05 24.19
C LYS A 9 52.88 -36.29 25.26
N GLU A 10 53.24 -36.29 26.55
CA GLU A 10 52.27 -36.47 27.66
C GLU A 10 51.55 -35.19 28.11
N ILE A 11 52.06 -34.02 27.74
CA ILE A 11 51.47 -32.71 28.06
C ILE A 11 50.62 -32.23 26.88
N PHE A 12 51.04 -32.53 25.64
CA PHE A 12 50.37 -32.10 24.41
C PHE A 12 48.87 -32.44 24.38
N MET A 13 48.46 -33.62 24.84
CA MET A 13 47.04 -33.99 24.92
C MET A 13 46.24 -33.20 25.98
N LYS A 14 46.90 -32.70 27.03
CA LYS A 14 46.27 -31.82 28.05
C LYS A 14 46.21 -30.36 27.60
N GLU A 15 47.16 -29.93 26.77
CA GLU A 15 47.13 -28.63 26.10
C GLU A 15 46.12 -28.63 24.93
N LEU A 16 45.88 -29.78 24.29
CA LEU A 16 44.93 -29.93 23.17
C LEU A 16 43.48 -29.62 23.57
N ASP A 17 43.03 -30.04 24.75
CA ASP A 17 41.69 -29.70 25.27
C ASP A 17 41.51 -28.18 25.41
N PHE A 18 42.56 -27.46 25.86
CA PHE A 18 42.56 -25.99 25.91
C PHE A 18 42.52 -25.37 24.52
N VAL A 19 43.35 -25.83 23.58
CA VAL A 19 43.36 -25.33 22.20
C VAL A 19 42.02 -25.57 21.49
N ILE A 20 41.38 -26.72 21.72
CA ILE A 20 40.04 -27.00 21.19
C ILE A 20 38.99 -26.11 21.86
N ALA A 21 39.06 -25.91 23.18
CA ALA A 21 38.14 -25.02 23.90
C ALA A 21 38.26 -23.56 23.42
N ASP A 22 39.46 -23.04 23.22
CA ASP A 22 39.71 -21.69 22.71
C ASP A 22 39.24 -21.53 21.26
N VAL A 23 39.46 -22.53 20.39
CA VAL A 23 38.96 -22.52 19.01
C VAL A 23 37.43 -22.59 18.96
N VAL A 24 36.79 -23.41 19.81
CA VAL A 24 35.33 -23.46 19.92
C VAL A 24 34.76 -22.16 20.49
N MET A 25 35.42 -21.57 21.50
CA MET A 25 35.10 -20.23 22.03
C MET A 25 35.18 -19.15 20.95
N ALA A 26 36.24 -19.16 20.11
CA ALA A 26 36.38 -18.22 19.01
C ALA A 26 35.27 -18.40 17.97
N ILE A 27 34.99 -19.64 17.54
CA ILE A 27 33.92 -19.95 16.57
C ILE A 27 32.53 -19.55 17.13
N VAL A 28 32.26 -19.80 18.41
CA VAL A 28 31.01 -19.37 19.06
C VAL A 28 30.96 -17.85 19.24
N GLY A 29 32.08 -17.20 19.54
CA GLY A 29 32.20 -15.74 19.63
C GLY A 29 31.92 -15.05 18.29
N ASP A 30 32.58 -15.48 17.22
CA ASP A 30 32.36 -14.98 15.86
C ASP A 30 30.94 -15.29 15.37
N PHE A 31 30.41 -16.48 15.66
CA PHE A 31 29.02 -16.80 15.36
C PHE A 31 28.04 -15.86 16.10
N MET A 32 28.25 -15.61 17.40
CA MET A 32 27.42 -14.67 18.16
C MET A 32 27.55 -13.23 17.65
N LEU A 33 28.74 -12.78 17.24
CA LEU A 33 28.96 -11.46 16.65
C LEU A 33 28.31 -11.28 15.28
N VAL A 34 28.17 -12.35 14.49
CA VAL A 34 27.52 -12.35 13.17
C VAL A 34 26.00 -12.56 13.27
N TRP A 35 25.53 -13.34 14.26
CA TRP A 35 24.14 -13.83 14.31
C TRP A 35 23.27 -13.18 15.40
N LEU A 36 23.84 -12.59 16.46
CA LEU A 36 23.11 -11.66 17.32
C LEU A 36 23.19 -10.26 16.71
N PRO A 37 22.06 -9.65 16.26
CA PRO A 37 22.08 -8.24 15.91
C PRO A 37 22.39 -7.44 17.18
N ALA A 38 23.55 -6.77 17.21
CA ALA A 38 23.91 -5.89 18.32
C ALA A 38 22.76 -4.91 18.59
N PRO A 39 22.27 -4.78 19.84
CA PRO A 39 21.07 -3.99 20.12
C PRO A 39 21.34 -2.52 19.79
N THR A 40 20.67 -2.01 18.74
CA THR A 40 20.89 -0.69 18.14
C THR A 40 20.27 0.45 18.96
N VAL A 41 20.57 0.48 20.26
CA VAL A 41 20.30 1.61 21.14
C VAL A 41 21.53 2.50 21.17
N SER A 42 21.52 3.60 20.40
CA SER A 42 22.61 4.59 20.44
C SER A 42 22.56 5.38 21.74
N LEU A 43 23.16 4.82 22.80
CA LEU A 43 23.31 5.43 24.13
C LEU A 43 24.40 6.52 24.15
N ARG A 44 24.46 7.37 23.13
CA ARG A 44 25.28 8.59 23.14
C ARG A 44 24.57 9.65 24.02
N PRO A 45 25.10 10.02 25.20
CA PRO A 45 24.50 11.10 25.99
C PRO A 45 24.59 12.44 25.22
N PRO A 46 23.65 13.38 25.46
CA PRO A 46 23.64 14.65 24.74
C PRO A 46 24.89 15.48 25.03
N LEU A 47 25.45 16.12 23.98
CA LEU A 47 26.59 17.02 24.10
C LEU A 47 26.25 18.22 25.00
N VAL A 48 26.96 18.33 26.13
CA VAL A 48 26.95 19.54 26.96
C VAL A 48 27.55 20.71 26.16
N GLY A 49 26.97 21.91 26.28
CA GLY A 49 27.30 23.06 25.43
C GLY A 49 28.79 23.45 25.40
N SER A 50 29.52 23.19 26.49
CA SER A 50 30.96 23.41 26.65
C SER A 50 31.87 22.41 25.90
N ALA A 51 31.32 21.40 25.22
CA ALA A 51 32.11 20.37 24.54
C ALA A 51 33.08 20.96 23.49
N GLY A 52 34.35 20.55 23.56
CA GLY A 52 35.42 21.05 22.68
C GLY A 52 35.32 20.56 21.22
N PRO A 53 36.14 21.13 20.30
CA PRO A 53 36.03 20.86 18.87
C PRO A 53 36.17 19.37 18.50
N ILE A 54 37.11 18.66 19.13
CA ILE A 54 37.39 17.25 18.87
C ILE A 54 36.20 16.37 19.29
N ALA A 55 35.56 16.66 20.42
CA ALA A 55 34.37 15.94 20.86
C ALA A 55 33.18 16.15 19.91
N LYS A 56 32.99 17.40 19.42
CA LYS A 56 31.97 17.71 18.40
C LYS A 56 32.24 17.00 17.07
N PHE A 57 33.51 16.94 16.63
CA PHE A 57 33.93 16.22 15.42
C PHE A 57 33.57 14.73 15.47
N PHE A 58 33.99 14.01 16.52
CA PHE A 58 33.66 12.58 16.67
C PHE A 58 32.16 12.34 16.88
N PHE A 59 31.41 13.27 17.49
CA PHE A 59 29.95 13.15 17.58
C PHE A 59 29.28 13.26 16.20
N SER A 60 29.87 14.01 15.26
CA SER A 60 29.38 14.12 13.87
C SER A 60 29.79 12.98 12.92
N CYS A 61 30.62 12.03 13.37
CA CYS A 61 30.91 10.81 12.58
C CYS A 61 29.68 9.88 12.57
N PRO A 62 29.21 9.41 11.39
CA PRO A 62 28.02 8.57 11.28
C PRO A 62 28.26 7.15 11.79
N ASP A 63 27.37 6.66 12.65
CA ASP A 63 27.30 5.25 13.03
C ASP A 63 26.84 4.41 11.81
N ASN A 64 27.76 3.62 11.25
CA ASN A 64 27.62 2.68 10.11
C ASN A 64 27.60 3.31 8.70
N ALA A 65 28.65 3.03 7.91
CA ALA A 65 28.88 3.58 6.56
C ALA A 65 28.43 2.68 5.39
N PHE A 66 27.83 1.50 5.65
CA PHE A 66 27.59 0.45 4.65
C PHE A 66 26.12 0.02 4.50
N GLN A 67 25.20 0.99 4.41
CA GLN A 67 23.78 0.74 4.09
C GLN A 67 23.25 1.82 3.16
N ASP A 68 22.70 1.41 2.02
CA ASP A 68 22.03 2.28 1.05
C ASP A 68 20.53 2.40 1.41
N PRO A 69 19.99 3.62 1.63
CA PRO A 69 18.59 3.80 2.02
C PRO A 69 17.56 3.44 0.94
N LEU A 70 17.95 3.28 -0.33
CA LEU A 70 17.07 2.84 -1.41
C LEU A 70 17.06 1.31 -1.60
N HIS A 71 18.08 0.61 -1.10
CA HIS A 71 18.24 -0.83 -1.27
C HIS A 71 18.14 -1.53 0.08
N VAL A 72 16.91 -1.83 0.50
CA VAL A 72 16.61 -2.57 1.74
C VAL A 72 17.01 -4.05 1.59
N ARG A 73 18.31 -4.32 1.64
CA ARG A 73 18.86 -5.65 1.88
C ARG A 73 19.32 -5.76 3.34
N PRO A 74 18.76 -6.67 4.16
CA PRO A 74 19.60 -7.34 5.15
C PRO A 74 20.72 -8.07 4.39
N ILE A 75 21.96 -8.03 4.90
CA ILE A 75 23.10 -8.67 4.22
C ILE A 75 23.02 -10.19 4.43
N THR A 76 22.32 -10.88 3.54
CA THR A 76 21.92 -12.28 3.72
C THR A 76 22.84 -13.28 3.00
N HIS A 77 23.64 -13.97 3.80
CA HIS A 77 24.09 -15.38 3.68
C HIS A 77 24.79 -15.93 2.42
N ALA A 78 24.40 -15.55 1.19
CA ALA A 78 24.76 -16.30 -0.02
C ALA A 78 26.27 -16.30 -0.35
N ILE A 79 26.95 -15.16 -0.14
CA ILE A 79 28.36 -14.98 -0.52
C ILE A 79 29.31 -15.69 0.46
N TRP A 80 28.94 -15.78 1.75
CA TRP A 80 29.81 -16.36 2.77
C TRP A 80 29.82 -17.90 2.75
N LEU A 81 28.65 -18.53 2.54
CA LEU A 81 28.52 -20.00 2.57
C LEU A 81 29.48 -20.70 1.58
N GLN A 82 29.53 -20.23 0.33
CA GLN A 82 30.44 -20.79 -0.69
C GLN A 82 31.92 -20.58 -0.34
N GLY A 83 32.27 -19.46 0.29
CA GLY A 83 33.62 -19.21 0.80
C GLY A 83 33.99 -20.16 1.94
N THR A 84 33.08 -20.35 2.89
CA THR A 84 33.30 -21.27 4.02
C THR A 84 33.37 -22.72 3.60
N GLU A 85 32.52 -23.21 2.69
CA GLU A 85 32.61 -24.60 2.22
C GLU A 85 33.92 -24.87 1.49
N ALA A 86 34.39 -23.95 0.65
CA ALA A 86 35.68 -24.09 -0.03
C ALA A 86 36.85 -24.12 0.98
N TRP A 87 36.83 -23.25 1.98
CA TRP A 87 37.89 -23.16 2.99
C TRP A 87 37.88 -24.36 3.95
N LEU A 88 36.70 -24.78 4.44
CA LEU A 88 36.57 -25.92 5.35
C LEU A 88 36.96 -27.23 4.67
N ASN A 89 36.54 -27.46 3.42
CA ASN A 89 36.93 -28.66 2.67
C ASN A 89 38.44 -28.68 2.39
N THR A 90 39.06 -27.53 2.11
CA THR A 90 40.51 -27.43 1.93
C THR A 90 41.26 -27.70 3.24
N PHE A 91 40.83 -27.09 4.35
CA PHE A 91 41.41 -27.28 5.68
C PHE A 91 41.29 -28.74 6.16
N LEU A 92 40.11 -29.36 5.98
CA LEU A 92 39.89 -30.76 6.32
C LEU A 92 40.68 -31.72 5.42
N ALA A 93 40.85 -31.42 4.13
CA ALA A 93 41.72 -32.20 3.25
C ALA A 93 43.21 -32.10 3.65
N THR A 94 43.66 -30.93 4.14
CA THR A 94 45.01 -30.75 4.70
C THR A 94 45.21 -31.55 5.98
N LEU A 95 44.22 -31.60 6.88
CA LEU A 95 44.26 -32.43 8.09
C LEU A 95 44.23 -33.94 7.74
N TYR A 96 43.39 -34.35 6.79
CA TYR A 96 43.26 -35.77 6.38
C TYR A 96 44.54 -36.29 5.71
N SER A 97 45.20 -35.47 4.89
CA SER A 97 46.49 -35.82 4.27
C SER A 97 47.67 -35.82 5.24
N GLY A 98 47.58 -35.07 6.35
CA GLY A 98 48.50 -35.21 7.49
C GLY A 98 48.34 -36.53 8.24
N CYS A 99 47.08 -36.94 8.51
CA CYS A 99 46.79 -38.16 9.26
C CYS A 99 47.11 -39.45 8.48
N ALA A 100 47.14 -39.41 7.14
CA ALA A 100 47.34 -40.58 6.28
C ALA A 100 48.81 -41.03 6.11
N ARG A 101 49.79 -40.42 6.81
CA ARG A 101 51.22 -40.60 6.51
C ARG A 101 52.09 -41.27 7.58
N GLU A 102 51.56 -41.52 8.79
CA GLU A 102 52.29 -42.27 9.83
C GLU A 102 51.42 -43.35 10.48
N ASN A 103 51.89 -44.61 10.38
CA ASN A 103 51.43 -45.79 11.11
C ASN A 103 49.94 -46.18 10.95
N GLY A 104 49.68 -47.20 10.14
CA GLY A 104 48.34 -47.69 9.80
C GLY A 104 47.58 -48.33 10.97
N VAL A 105 46.94 -47.50 11.81
CA VAL A 105 45.99 -47.88 12.85
C VAL A 105 44.63 -47.25 12.52
N ALA A 106 43.54 -48.03 12.61
CA ALA A 106 42.21 -47.55 12.24
C ALA A 106 41.68 -46.51 13.24
N CYS A 107 41.30 -45.32 12.75
CA CYS A 107 40.68 -44.26 13.57
C CYS A 107 39.22 -44.62 13.92
N PRO A 108 38.82 -44.67 15.21
CA PRO A 108 37.46 -45.07 15.61
C PRO A 108 36.32 -44.13 15.19
N TRP A 109 36.63 -42.89 14.78
CA TRP A 109 35.64 -41.82 14.61
C TRP A 109 34.78 -41.89 13.34
N LEU A 110 34.99 -42.87 12.47
CA LEU A 110 34.26 -42.99 11.20
C LEU A 110 32.75 -43.29 11.35
N GLN A 111 32.29 -43.74 12.52
CA GLN A 111 30.89 -44.11 12.77
C GLN A 111 29.96 -42.95 13.20
N HIS A 112 30.44 -41.71 13.35
CA HIS A 112 29.58 -40.58 13.75
C HIS A 112 29.43 -39.49 12.67
N TRP A 113 30.36 -39.39 11.71
CA TRP A 113 30.24 -38.42 10.61
C TRP A 113 29.09 -38.74 9.64
N THR A 114 28.86 -40.02 9.36
CA THR A 114 27.73 -40.50 8.53
C THR A 114 26.37 -40.24 9.17
N ALA A 115 26.27 -40.23 10.50
CA ALA A 115 25.05 -39.84 11.20
C ALA A 115 24.77 -38.34 11.08
N PHE A 116 25.80 -37.49 11.20
CA PHE A 116 25.66 -36.03 11.19
C PHE A 116 25.12 -35.50 9.84
N GLN A 117 25.67 -36.01 8.72
CA GLN A 117 25.17 -35.72 7.37
C GLN A 117 23.71 -36.15 7.17
N LEU A 118 23.30 -37.29 7.72
CA LEU A 118 21.94 -37.84 7.58
C LEU A 118 20.86 -37.05 8.33
N CYS A 119 21.22 -36.27 9.35
CA CYS A 119 20.29 -35.43 10.10
C CYS A 119 20.04 -34.06 9.44
N PHE A 120 21.06 -33.40 8.88
CA PHE A 120 20.90 -32.09 8.24
C PHE A 120 20.55 -32.17 6.75
N GLY A 121 20.94 -33.22 6.03
CA GLY A 121 20.66 -33.41 4.60
C GLY A 121 19.20 -33.72 4.22
N LYS A 122 18.20 -33.36 5.05
CA LYS A 122 16.78 -33.71 4.87
C LYS A 122 15.77 -32.57 5.07
N ALA A 123 16.23 -31.33 5.24
CA ALA A 123 15.37 -30.14 5.36
C ALA A 123 15.24 -29.32 4.06
N SER A 124 15.82 -29.79 2.95
CA SER A 124 15.71 -29.20 1.61
C SER A 124 15.57 -30.31 0.56
N LEU A 125 15.08 -29.98 -0.64
CA LEU A 125 14.76 -30.89 -1.76
C LEU A 125 13.48 -31.74 -1.64
N ARG A 126 12.39 -31.11 -1.20
CA ARG A 126 11.06 -31.20 -1.84
C ARG A 126 10.51 -29.77 -1.93
N GLU A 127 9.87 -29.31 -3.00
CA GLU A 127 9.28 -30.00 -4.15
C GLU A 127 9.63 -29.29 -5.48
N ASN A 128 9.87 -30.03 -6.57
CA ASN A 128 9.26 -29.76 -7.88
C ASN A 128 9.61 -30.81 -8.96
N SER A 129 8.80 -30.80 -10.03
CA SER A 129 8.93 -31.59 -11.28
C SER A 129 8.66 -33.11 -11.21
N PRO A 130 8.21 -33.73 -12.32
CA PRO A 130 7.29 -34.87 -12.26
C PRO A 130 7.77 -36.12 -13.06
N ILE A 131 6.93 -37.18 -13.10
CA ILE A 131 6.52 -37.97 -14.30
C ILE A 131 5.97 -39.37 -13.92
N LEU A 132 4.79 -39.70 -14.47
CA LEU A 132 4.18 -41.04 -14.71
C LEU A 132 4.30 -42.16 -13.65
N ARG A 133 3.14 -42.67 -13.22
CA ARG A 133 2.53 -43.87 -13.87
C ARG A 133 1.09 -44.14 -13.45
N ALA A 134 0.34 -44.80 -14.34
CA ALA A 134 -0.99 -45.35 -14.09
C ALA A 134 -0.99 -46.88 -14.25
N LYS A 135 -1.74 -47.56 -13.38
CA LYS A 135 -2.38 -48.88 -13.51
C LYS A 135 -3.04 -49.20 -12.15
N ALA A 136 -4.17 -49.86 -11.99
CA ALA A 136 -5.35 -50.27 -12.78
C ALA A 136 -5.91 -51.54 -12.09
N LEU A 137 -7.17 -51.91 -12.37
CA LEU A 137 -7.92 -53.05 -11.77
C LEU A 137 -8.43 -52.76 -10.34
N ARG A 138 -9.64 -53.17 -9.92
CA ARG A 138 -10.72 -53.91 -10.64
C ARG A 138 -12.10 -53.74 -9.96
N ALA A 139 -13.10 -53.26 -10.71
CA ALA A 139 -14.56 -53.48 -10.59
C ALA A 139 -15.27 -52.52 -11.57
N GLY A 140 -16.38 -52.83 -12.25
CA GLY A 140 -17.07 -54.12 -12.43
C GLY A 140 -18.30 -53.94 -13.33
N ASP A 141 -18.35 -54.67 -14.44
CA ASP A 141 -19.44 -54.77 -15.44
C ASP A 141 -20.84 -55.07 -14.84
N SER A 142 -22.00 -54.76 -15.44
CA SER A 142 -22.36 -54.23 -16.79
C SER A 142 -23.87 -53.87 -16.88
N LYS A 143 -24.33 -53.45 -18.08
CA LYS A 143 -25.74 -53.27 -18.56
C LYS A 143 -26.41 -51.95 -18.16
N GLY A 144 -27.22 -51.31 -19.02
CA GLY A 144 -27.62 -51.67 -20.40
C GLY A 144 -28.23 -50.50 -21.18
N SER A 145 -28.57 -50.73 -22.44
CA SER A 145 -29.12 -49.74 -23.40
C SER A 145 -30.53 -50.12 -23.83
N VAL A 146 -31.42 -49.15 -24.11
CA VAL A 146 -32.46 -49.19 -25.18
C VAL A 146 -33.09 -47.80 -25.36
N LYS A 147 -33.75 -47.55 -26.50
CA LYS A 147 -34.38 -46.30 -26.94
C LYS A 147 -35.91 -46.28 -26.76
N GLY A 148 -36.49 -45.08 -26.77
CA GLY A 148 -37.87 -44.80 -27.22
C GLY A 148 -38.96 -44.80 -26.13
N ASP A 149 -40.16 -44.28 -26.37
CA ASP A 149 -40.65 -43.46 -27.50
C ASP A 149 -41.99 -42.77 -27.09
N HIS A 150 -42.48 -41.82 -27.91
CA HIS A 150 -43.84 -41.28 -28.00
C HIS A 150 -44.38 -40.40 -26.84
N GLY A 151 -45.18 -39.39 -27.22
CA GLY A 151 -45.87 -38.45 -26.32
C GLY A 151 -46.29 -37.16 -27.03
N ARG A 152 -47.44 -37.17 -27.73
CA ARG A 152 -47.97 -36.06 -28.55
C ARG A 152 -49.44 -35.81 -28.20
N LYS A 153 -49.94 -34.59 -28.42
CA LYS A 153 -51.37 -34.14 -28.29
C LYS A 153 -51.85 -34.00 -26.82
N GLU A 154 -52.88 -33.21 -26.47
CA GLU A 154 -53.66 -32.20 -27.23
C GLU A 154 -54.34 -31.17 -26.29
N ALA A 155 -54.55 -29.94 -26.76
CA ALA A 155 -55.59 -29.01 -26.30
C ALA A 155 -55.80 -27.90 -27.36
N ALA A 156 -57.05 -27.50 -27.66
CA ALA A 156 -57.37 -26.49 -28.67
C ALA A 156 -58.71 -25.77 -28.39
N GLY A 157 -58.84 -24.51 -28.85
CA GLY A 157 -60.02 -23.63 -28.77
C GLY A 157 -59.59 -22.16 -28.92
N VAL A 158 -60.03 -21.28 -29.83
CA VAL A 158 -61.29 -21.11 -30.63
C VAL A 158 -62.45 -20.72 -29.70
N GLN A 159 -63.19 -19.59 -29.83
CA GLN A 159 -63.21 -18.40 -30.73
C GLN A 159 -63.91 -17.22 -29.96
N SER A 160 -64.12 -15.96 -30.38
CA SER A 160 -63.87 -15.10 -31.57
C SER A 160 -63.78 -13.61 -31.07
N GLY A 161 -63.89 -12.48 -31.80
CA GLY A 161 -64.07 -12.15 -33.22
C GLY A 161 -64.59 -10.70 -33.47
N GLN A 162 -64.26 -10.12 -34.64
CA GLN A 162 -64.84 -8.90 -35.29
C GLN A 162 -64.65 -7.49 -34.65
N SER A 163 -64.71 -6.36 -35.40
CA SER A 163 -64.33 -6.06 -36.81
C SER A 163 -64.49 -4.56 -37.13
N SER A 164 -63.46 -3.90 -37.70
CA SER A 164 -63.62 -2.72 -38.58
C SER A 164 -62.33 -2.39 -39.36
N GLN A 165 -62.47 -1.84 -40.58
CA GLN A 165 -61.44 -1.57 -41.58
C GLN A 165 -61.66 -0.17 -42.23
N PRO A 166 -60.91 0.29 -43.25
CA PRO A 166 -59.45 0.46 -43.32
C PRO A 166 -59.07 1.86 -43.90
N ILE A 167 -57.77 2.19 -43.97
CA ILE A 167 -57.22 3.16 -44.93
C ILE A 167 -56.00 2.54 -45.63
N ALA A 168 -55.86 2.76 -46.93
CA ALA A 168 -54.88 2.09 -47.79
C ALA A 168 -53.55 2.84 -47.92
N ILE A 169 -52.47 2.08 -48.18
CA ILE A 169 -51.16 2.59 -48.61
C ILE A 169 -50.89 2.04 -50.02
N ARG A 170 -50.20 2.82 -50.85
CA ARG A 170 -49.94 2.52 -52.27
C ARG A 170 -48.45 2.32 -52.49
N GLU A 171 -48.06 1.24 -53.16
CA GLU A 171 -46.66 0.93 -53.45
C GLU A 171 -46.09 1.81 -54.58
N SER A 172 -44.79 2.07 -54.52
CA SER A 172 -43.98 2.44 -55.69
C SER A 172 -42.56 1.92 -55.51
N SER A 173 -41.95 1.46 -56.59
CA SER A 173 -40.65 0.77 -56.62
C SER A 173 -39.45 1.71 -56.47
N ALA A 174 -38.42 1.27 -55.75
CA ALA A 174 -37.09 1.87 -55.75
C ALA A 174 -36.03 0.84 -56.16
N GLU A 175 -35.01 1.27 -56.91
CA GLU A 175 -33.96 0.39 -57.44
C GLU A 175 -32.88 0.06 -56.39
N TYR A 176 -32.44 -1.19 -56.34
CA TYR A 176 -31.34 -1.62 -55.47
C TYR A 176 -29.98 -1.39 -56.14
N ILE A 177 -29.34 -0.25 -55.83
CA ILE A 177 -27.94 -0.01 -56.22
C ILE A 177 -27.02 -0.91 -55.38
N LEU A 178 -26.41 -1.91 -56.02
CA LEU A 178 -25.42 -2.79 -55.41
C LEU A 178 -24.07 -2.06 -55.23
N VAL A 179 -23.90 -1.40 -54.08
CA VAL A 179 -22.61 -0.82 -53.67
C VAL A 179 -21.59 -1.95 -53.43
N PRO A 180 -20.40 -1.92 -54.06
CA PRO A 180 -19.36 -2.93 -53.80
C PRO A 180 -18.89 -2.88 -52.35
N LYS A 181 -18.91 -4.03 -51.66
CA LYS A 181 -18.28 -4.16 -50.33
C LYS A 181 -16.78 -3.94 -50.47
N GLN A 182 -16.27 -2.81 -49.99
CA GLN A 182 -14.84 -2.63 -49.81
C GLN A 182 -14.34 -3.66 -48.79
N CYS A 183 -13.38 -4.50 -49.20
CA CYS A 183 -12.63 -5.31 -48.25
C CYS A 183 -11.77 -4.38 -47.39
N HIS A 184 -12.21 -4.10 -46.16
CA HIS A 184 -11.35 -3.47 -45.16
C HIS A 184 -10.09 -4.33 -45.02
N LYS A 185 -8.94 -3.76 -45.40
CA LYS A 185 -7.64 -4.34 -45.06
C LYS A 185 -7.60 -4.50 -43.54
N PRO A 186 -7.17 -5.65 -42.99
CA PRO A 186 -7.06 -5.79 -41.55
C PRO A 186 -6.12 -4.70 -41.04
N HIS A 187 -6.61 -3.86 -40.11
CA HIS A 187 -5.75 -2.91 -39.42
C HIS A 187 -4.58 -3.70 -38.79
N PRO A 188 -3.34 -3.22 -38.89
CA PRO A 188 -2.22 -3.88 -38.23
C PRO A 188 -2.53 -3.96 -36.74
N LYS A 189 -2.48 -5.17 -36.17
CA LYS A 189 -2.63 -5.36 -34.72
C LYS A 189 -1.54 -4.55 -34.03
N LYS A 190 -1.88 -3.38 -33.46
CA LYS A 190 -0.94 -2.57 -32.68
C LYS A 190 -0.38 -3.48 -31.57
N THR A 191 0.92 -3.75 -31.59
CA THR A 191 1.58 -4.56 -30.58
C THR A 191 1.57 -3.78 -29.26
N ARG A 192 0.58 -4.07 -28.40
CA ARG A 192 0.43 -3.37 -27.11
C ARG A 192 1.69 -3.59 -26.27
N ILE A 193 2.29 -2.51 -25.83
CA ILE A 193 3.49 -2.52 -24.99
C ILE A 193 3.14 -3.19 -23.66
N HIS A 194 3.81 -4.28 -23.34
CA HIS A 194 3.68 -4.98 -22.07
C HIS A 194 4.99 -4.88 -21.28
N TYR A 195 4.94 -4.26 -20.12
CA TYR A 195 6.07 -4.12 -19.21
C TYR A 195 6.30 -5.41 -18.41
N SER A 196 7.57 -5.76 -18.22
CA SER A 196 8.01 -6.83 -17.32
C SER A 196 9.27 -6.36 -16.57
N LEU A 197 9.47 -6.85 -15.35
CA LEU A 197 10.68 -6.54 -14.58
C LEU A 197 11.85 -7.37 -15.11
N ASN A 198 12.89 -6.69 -15.60
CA ASN A 198 14.12 -7.35 -16.03
C ASN A 198 15.11 -7.49 -14.84
N CYS A 199 14.91 -8.53 -14.04
CA CYS A 199 15.76 -8.85 -12.89
C CYS A 199 16.91 -9.81 -13.25
N THR A 200 17.86 -9.38 -14.09
CA THR A 200 19.09 -10.13 -14.36
C THR A 200 19.98 -10.26 -13.10
N THR A 201 20.83 -11.29 -13.07
CA THR A 201 21.31 -11.90 -11.81
C THR A 201 22.31 -11.05 -11.01
N THR A 202 21.78 -10.38 -9.98
CA THR A 202 22.34 -10.11 -8.64
C THR A 202 23.68 -9.38 -8.43
N ASN A 203 24.62 -9.39 -9.37
CA ASN A 203 26.01 -8.90 -9.18
C ASN A 203 26.36 -7.59 -9.92
N GLN A 204 25.39 -6.90 -10.50
CA GLN A 204 25.56 -5.55 -11.05
C GLN A 204 24.63 -4.57 -10.33
N THR A 205 25.08 -3.34 -10.13
CA THR A 205 24.20 -2.23 -9.71
C THR A 205 23.11 -2.08 -10.77
N GLN A 206 21.87 -2.34 -10.41
CA GLN A 206 20.78 -2.38 -11.38
C GLN A 206 20.54 -0.98 -11.93
N THR A 207 20.82 -0.77 -13.21
CA THR A 207 20.60 0.50 -13.90
C THR A 207 19.26 0.51 -14.60
N CYS A 208 18.61 1.67 -14.67
CA CYS A 208 17.35 1.79 -15.37
C CYS A 208 17.48 1.50 -16.88
N PRO A 209 16.61 0.65 -17.45
CA PRO A 209 16.72 0.26 -18.85
C PRO A 209 16.47 1.48 -19.75
N ASN A 210 17.39 1.76 -20.67
CA ASN A 210 17.29 2.89 -21.59
C ASN A 210 16.08 2.82 -22.54
N ASN A 211 15.43 1.65 -22.65
CA ASN A 211 14.31 1.39 -23.53
C ASN A 211 12.97 1.71 -22.84
N LEU A 212 12.68 2.98 -22.57
CA LEU A 212 11.27 3.41 -22.53
C LEU A 212 10.74 3.40 -23.98
N PRO A 213 9.78 2.53 -24.34
CA PRO A 213 9.24 2.49 -25.69
C PRO A 213 8.51 3.79 -26.02
N LEU A 214 8.62 4.22 -27.29
CA LEU A 214 7.91 5.38 -27.79
C LEU A 214 6.42 5.06 -27.94
N VAL A 215 5.59 5.71 -27.12
CA VAL A 215 4.12 5.60 -27.17
C VAL A 215 3.57 6.76 -27.98
N ASP A 216 3.75 6.68 -29.30
CA ASP A 216 3.08 7.55 -30.27
C ASP A 216 1.63 7.08 -30.45
N GLN A 217 0.84 7.25 -29.39
CA GLN A 217 -0.61 7.12 -29.38
C GLN A 217 -1.24 8.50 -29.18
N GLU A 218 -1.98 8.94 -30.18
CA GLU A 218 -3.05 9.91 -30.01
C GLU A 218 -4.19 9.26 -29.20
N PRO A 219 -4.87 9.97 -28.28
CA PRO A 219 -5.97 9.40 -27.52
C PRO A 219 -7.19 9.17 -28.42
N HIS A 220 -7.61 7.91 -28.57
CA HIS A 220 -8.67 7.54 -29.52
C HIS A 220 -10.11 7.55 -28.95
N SER A 221 -10.30 8.10 -27.75
CA SER A 221 -11.61 8.20 -27.08
C SER A 221 -11.73 9.50 -26.27
N PRO A 222 -12.93 10.10 -26.15
CA PRO A 222 -13.17 11.18 -25.20
C PRO A 222 -13.04 10.64 -23.77
N SER A 223 -12.32 11.36 -22.92
CA SER A 223 -12.15 10.96 -21.52
C SER A 223 -13.41 11.23 -20.69
N SER A 224 -13.61 10.48 -19.60
CA SER A 224 -14.66 10.75 -18.60
C SER A 224 -14.41 12.10 -17.89
N MET A 225 -15.36 12.57 -17.08
CA MET A 225 -15.06 13.61 -16.09
C MET A 225 -14.42 12.96 -14.86
N CYS A 226 -13.44 13.59 -14.22
CA CYS A 226 -12.96 13.08 -12.93
C CYS A 226 -14.01 13.31 -11.83
N PRO A 227 -13.99 12.51 -10.74
CA PRO A 227 -14.75 12.77 -9.53
C PRO A 227 -14.67 14.22 -9.06
N ASP A 228 -15.80 14.80 -8.65
CA ASP A 228 -15.92 16.23 -8.29
C ASP A 228 -14.91 16.70 -7.25
N TYR A 229 -14.48 15.80 -6.35
CA TYR A 229 -13.48 16.11 -5.31
C TYR A 229 -12.11 16.52 -5.87
N PHE A 230 -11.81 16.20 -7.13
CA PHE A 230 -10.59 16.66 -7.81
C PHE A 230 -10.53 18.20 -7.89
N SER A 231 -11.68 18.89 -7.87
CA SER A 231 -11.74 20.37 -7.88
C SER A 231 -11.01 21.01 -6.69
N TRP A 232 -10.91 20.33 -5.55
CA TRP A 232 -10.16 20.80 -4.37
C TRP A 232 -8.64 20.92 -4.60
N MET A 233 -8.11 20.28 -5.64
CA MET A 233 -6.72 20.43 -6.07
C MET A 233 -6.36 21.87 -6.43
N HIS A 234 -7.34 22.64 -6.95
CA HIS A 234 -7.17 24.06 -7.26
C HIS A 234 -7.08 24.94 -6.01
N GLU A 235 -7.61 24.48 -4.88
CA GLU A 235 -7.52 25.12 -3.56
C GLU A 235 -6.19 24.77 -2.89
N ASP A 236 -5.79 23.49 -2.91
CA ASP A 236 -4.49 23.05 -2.37
C ASP A 236 -3.29 23.72 -3.06
N LEU A 237 -3.43 24.06 -4.35
CA LEU A 237 -2.43 24.79 -5.14
C LEU A 237 -2.65 26.32 -5.17
N GLN A 238 -3.74 26.84 -4.60
CA GLN A 238 -4.07 28.28 -4.61
C GLN A 238 -2.94 29.20 -4.08
N PRO A 239 -2.20 28.86 -3.01
CA PRO A 239 -1.18 29.75 -2.44
C PRO A 239 -0.03 30.14 -3.39
N TRP A 240 0.11 29.42 -4.51
CA TRP A 240 1.15 29.62 -5.51
C TRP A 240 0.60 30.08 -6.87
N LYS A 241 -0.72 30.28 -7.00
CA LYS A 241 -1.37 30.55 -8.29
C LYS A 241 -0.91 31.85 -8.95
N GLU A 242 -0.66 32.89 -8.16
CA GLU A 242 -0.27 34.22 -8.66
C GLU A 242 1.25 34.39 -8.74
N THR A 243 1.96 34.04 -7.66
CA THR A 243 3.42 34.16 -7.53
C THR A 243 4.17 33.09 -8.32
N GLY A 244 3.60 31.89 -8.42
CA GLY A 244 4.30 30.67 -8.79
C GLY A 244 5.20 30.13 -7.69
N ILE A 245 6.07 29.22 -8.11
CA ILE A 245 7.02 28.49 -7.27
C ILE A 245 8.43 28.72 -7.82
N THR A 246 9.31 29.30 -7.00
CA THR A 246 10.73 29.46 -7.35
C THR A 246 11.57 28.32 -6.77
N MET A 247 12.83 28.19 -7.24
CA MET A 247 13.75 27.15 -6.77
C MET A 247 14.07 27.30 -5.27
N GLU A 248 14.17 28.55 -4.78
CA GLU A 248 14.41 28.87 -3.38
C GLU A 248 13.26 28.40 -2.49
N MET A 249 12.02 28.51 -2.98
CA MET A 249 10.83 28.04 -2.25
C MET A 249 10.84 26.52 -2.09
N VAL A 250 11.17 25.78 -3.16
CA VAL A 250 11.33 24.33 -3.12
C VAL A 250 12.48 23.93 -2.19
N GLU A 251 13.68 24.51 -2.33
CA GLU A 251 14.82 24.22 -1.44
C GLU A 251 14.53 24.59 0.03
N SER A 252 13.71 25.61 0.32
CA SER A 252 13.33 25.94 1.70
C SER A 252 12.41 24.90 2.37
N ALA A 253 11.72 24.05 1.60
CA ALA A 253 11.02 22.87 2.11
C ALA A 253 11.95 21.73 2.52
N ARG A 254 13.21 21.70 2.06
CA ARG A 254 14.18 20.60 2.26
C ARG A 254 14.35 20.14 3.71
N ARG A 255 14.28 21.05 4.69
CA ARG A 255 14.35 20.72 6.13
C ARG A 255 13.11 19.99 6.68
N ARG A 256 12.03 19.97 5.92
CA ARG A 256 10.74 19.34 6.25
C ARG A 256 10.42 18.14 5.34
N ALA A 257 11.26 17.83 4.36
CA ALA A 257 11.05 16.76 3.39
C ALA A 257 11.87 15.51 3.73
N ASN A 258 11.35 14.33 3.38
CA ASN A 258 12.05 13.05 3.43
C ASN A 258 12.72 12.72 2.09
N PHE A 259 12.22 13.28 0.99
CA PHE A 259 12.89 13.24 -0.31
C PHE A 259 12.52 14.45 -1.18
N ARG A 260 13.38 14.75 -2.14
CA ARG A 260 13.08 15.55 -3.32
C ARG A 260 12.95 14.64 -4.53
N LEU A 261 11.91 14.85 -5.32
CA LEU A 261 11.68 14.16 -6.58
C LEU A 261 11.77 15.17 -7.72
N VAL A 262 12.54 14.82 -8.75
CA VAL A 262 12.63 15.59 -10.00
C VAL A 262 12.29 14.66 -11.16
N ILE A 263 11.30 15.03 -11.98
CA ILE A 263 10.94 14.31 -13.21
C ILE A 263 11.49 15.12 -14.38
N LEU A 264 12.21 14.47 -15.31
CA LEU A 264 12.77 15.09 -16.52
C LEU A 264 12.55 14.16 -17.72
N ASN A 265 11.87 14.61 -18.76
CA ASN A 265 11.61 13.86 -20.00
C ASN A 265 11.05 12.44 -19.75
N GLY A 266 10.15 12.32 -18.76
CA GLY A 266 9.54 11.06 -18.33
C GLY A 266 10.42 10.12 -17.50
N LYS A 267 11.65 10.50 -17.15
CA LYS A 267 12.52 9.79 -16.18
C LYS A 267 12.39 10.43 -14.79
N ALA A 268 12.45 9.60 -13.73
CA ALA A 268 12.36 10.06 -12.34
C ALA A 268 13.73 10.02 -11.64
N PHE A 269 14.03 11.07 -10.88
CA PHE A 269 15.27 11.22 -10.12
C PHE A 269 14.96 11.60 -8.66
N VAL A 270 15.58 10.93 -7.69
CA VAL A 270 15.30 11.14 -6.25
C VAL A 270 16.56 11.46 -5.45
N GLU A 271 16.48 12.48 -4.59
CA GLU A 271 17.45 12.77 -3.53
C GLU A 271 16.76 12.53 -2.17
N ILE A 272 17.21 11.54 -1.38
CA ILE A 272 16.64 11.23 -0.06
C ILE A 272 17.29 12.07 1.05
N TYR A 273 16.48 12.47 2.03
CA TYR A 273 16.88 13.29 3.17
C TYR A 273 16.75 12.53 4.49
N GLY A 274 17.90 12.25 5.11
CA GLY A 274 18.00 11.48 6.35
C GLY A 274 17.73 9.98 6.15
N ARG A 275 17.49 9.28 7.26
CA ARG A 275 16.86 7.95 7.23
C ARG A 275 15.39 8.12 7.66
N PRO A 276 14.41 7.72 6.85
CA PRO A 276 13.01 7.74 7.27
C PRO A 276 12.76 6.74 8.41
N TYR A 277 11.82 7.06 9.30
CA TYR A 277 11.34 6.20 10.39
C TYR A 277 10.52 5.00 9.86
N GLN A 278 9.88 5.14 8.70
CA GLN A 278 9.22 4.05 7.97
C GLN A 278 9.61 4.10 6.49
N THR A 279 10.74 3.46 6.14
CA THR A 279 11.27 3.36 4.77
C THR A 279 10.24 2.89 3.75
N THR A 280 9.34 2.00 4.15
CA THR A 280 8.22 1.48 3.35
C THR A 280 7.26 2.55 2.84
N ARG A 281 7.03 3.64 3.59
CA ARG A 281 6.16 4.74 3.13
C ARG A 281 6.77 5.45 1.93
N LEU A 282 8.03 5.87 2.08
CA LEU A 282 8.83 6.49 1.02
C LEU A 282 8.92 5.55 -0.20
N VAL A 283 9.24 4.27 0.02
CA VAL A 283 9.39 3.27 -1.04
C VAL A 283 8.07 3.03 -1.79
N SER A 284 6.93 2.83 -1.11
CA SER A 284 5.65 2.63 -1.79
C SER A 284 5.15 3.90 -2.51
N THR A 285 5.39 5.10 -1.99
CA THR A 285 5.07 6.35 -2.69
C THR A 285 5.92 6.56 -3.95
N LEU A 286 7.25 6.32 -3.87
CA LEU A 286 8.12 6.37 -5.05
C LEU A 286 7.71 5.30 -6.09
N TRP A 287 7.37 4.09 -5.65
CA TRP A 287 6.87 3.03 -6.52
C TRP A 287 5.59 3.44 -7.26
N GLY A 288 4.64 4.07 -6.56
CA GLY A 288 3.40 4.57 -7.16
C GLY A 288 3.62 5.63 -8.24
N ILE A 289 4.56 6.55 -8.02
CA ILE A 289 4.94 7.57 -9.01
C ILE A 289 5.60 6.94 -10.25
N LEU A 290 6.35 5.85 -10.10
CA LEU A 290 6.82 5.07 -11.25
C LEU A 290 5.69 4.37 -12.01
N GLN A 291 4.67 3.88 -11.30
CA GLN A 291 3.51 3.26 -11.95
C GLN A 291 2.72 4.29 -12.75
N LEU A 292 2.56 5.51 -12.22
CA LEU A 292 1.99 6.65 -12.94
C LEU A 292 2.78 6.97 -14.23
N LEU A 293 4.11 6.99 -14.16
CA LEU A 293 4.98 7.21 -15.33
C LEU A 293 4.96 6.05 -16.34
N LYS A 294 4.60 4.83 -15.93
CA LYS A 294 4.30 3.70 -16.84
C LYS A 294 2.89 3.78 -17.44
N LEU A 295 1.92 4.28 -16.69
CA LEU A 295 0.53 4.41 -17.14
C LEU A 295 0.37 5.53 -18.18
N TYR A 296 1.08 6.66 -17.96
CA TYR A 296 1.07 7.83 -18.85
C TYR A 296 2.48 8.22 -19.33
N PRO A 297 3.15 7.37 -20.17
CA PRO A 297 4.55 7.58 -20.57
C PRO A 297 4.79 8.94 -21.25
N LYS A 298 5.70 9.73 -20.68
CA LYS A 298 6.08 11.08 -21.14
C LYS A 298 4.91 12.09 -21.25
N LYS A 299 3.76 11.82 -20.63
CA LYS A 299 2.62 12.77 -20.61
C LYS A 299 2.71 13.78 -19.45
N LEU A 300 3.41 13.44 -18.36
CA LEU A 300 3.74 14.40 -17.30
C LEU A 300 4.87 15.35 -17.75
N PRO A 301 4.78 16.66 -17.43
CA PRO A 301 5.84 17.63 -17.68
C PRO A 301 7.05 17.43 -16.75
N ASP A 302 8.16 18.10 -17.08
CA ASP A 302 9.30 18.24 -16.17
C ASP A 302 8.85 18.94 -14.88
N LEU A 303 9.17 18.38 -13.71
CA LEU A 303 8.82 18.95 -12.40
C LEU A 303 9.89 18.69 -11.33
N ASP A 304 9.83 19.46 -10.24
CA ASP A 304 10.75 19.39 -9.09
C ASP A 304 9.96 19.65 -7.81
N LEU A 305 9.84 18.66 -6.93
CA LEU A 305 9.00 18.73 -5.72
C LEU A 305 9.69 18.19 -4.46
N MET A 306 9.16 18.60 -3.31
CA MET A 306 9.57 18.18 -1.98
C MET A 306 8.44 17.41 -1.30
N PHE A 307 8.75 16.25 -0.73
CA PHE A 307 7.76 15.33 -0.17
C PHE A 307 8.13 14.93 1.27
N ASN A 308 7.15 14.93 2.18
CA ASN A 308 7.27 14.33 3.50
C ASN A 308 6.43 13.04 3.57
N SER A 309 7.10 11.91 3.75
CA SER A 309 6.52 10.56 3.82
C SER A 309 6.29 10.08 5.26
N ASP A 310 6.82 10.77 6.26
CA ASP A 310 7.06 10.18 7.58
C ASP A 310 6.28 10.83 8.70
N ASN A 311 6.08 12.15 8.63
CA ASN A 311 5.28 12.84 9.62
C ASN A 311 3.81 12.60 9.32
N ASP A 312 3.11 12.04 10.30
CA ASP A 312 1.67 11.86 10.20
C ASP A 312 0.95 13.23 10.15
N LYS A 313 1.52 14.30 10.72
CA LYS A 313 0.92 15.65 10.70
C LYS A 313 1.40 16.53 9.53
N PRO A 314 0.54 17.43 9.00
CA PRO A 314 0.98 18.51 8.13
C PRO A 314 1.90 19.51 8.88
N LEU A 315 2.63 20.33 8.13
CA LEU A 315 3.83 21.05 8.60
C LEU A 315 3.92 22.52 8.16
N ILE A 316 3.15 22.95 7.17
CA ILE A 316 3.19 24.30 6.60
C ILE A 316 2.02 25.11 7.20
N MET A 317 2.18 25.56 8.44
CA MET A 317 1.15 26.31 9.17
C MET A 317 0.83 27.63 8.45
N LYS A 318 -0.45 27.85 8.13
CA LYS A 318 -0.95 29.00 7.35
C LYS A 318 -0.57 30.33 7.97
N ASP A 319 -0.73 30.46 9.29
CA ASP A 319 -0.42 31.67 10.06
C ASP A 319 1.06 32.09 10.00
N SER A 320 1.97 31.18 9.62
CA SER A 320 3.39 31.51 9.39
C SER A 320 3.64 32.26 8.08
N TYR A 321 2.62 32.38 7.22
CA TYR A 321 2.69 32.93 5.87
C TYR A 321 1.57 33.96 5.61
N THR A 322 1.02 34.57 6.67
CA THR A 322 0.01 35.63 6.61
C THR A 322 0.53 36.95 7.20
N GLY A 323 0.22 38.08 6.54
CA GLY A 323 0.56 39.43 7.00
C GLY A 323 1.47 40.20 6.04
N PRO A 324 1.72 41.50 6.29
CA PRO A 324 2.35 42.40 5.31
C PRO A 324 3.82 42.10 5.00
N ASN A 325 4.51 41.33 5.86
CA ASN A 325 5.90 40.91 5.67
C ASN A 325 6.03 39.37 5.50
N ALA A 326 4.94 38.68 5.16
CA ALA A 326 4.96 37.23 4.98
C ALA A 326 5.71 36.81 3.71
N THR A 327 6.51 35.75 3.78
CA THR A 327 7.01 35.07 2.59
C THR A 327 5.93 34.15 2.02
N VAL A 328 6.00 33.85 0.72
CA VAL A 328 5.17 32.80 0.10
C VAL A 328 5.50 31.45 0.78
N PRO A 329 4.51 30.59 1.08
CA PRO A 329 4.76 29.29 1.68
C PRO A 329 5.64 28.40 0.78
N PRO A 330 6.45 27.49 1.36
CA PRO A 330 7.18 26.50 0.60
C PRO A 330 6.27 25.33 0.21
N PRO A 331 6.26 24.88 -1.06
CA PRO A 331 5.48 23.71 -1.46
C PRO A 331 6.03 22.44 -0.79
N LEU A 332 5.16 21.72 -0.08
CA LEU A 332 5.50 20.46 0.56
C LEU A 332 4.33 19.49 0.40
N PHE A 333 4.60 18.35 -0.24
CA PHE A 333 3.65 17.27 -0.40
C PHE A 333 3.58 16.41 0.87
N THR A 334 2.36 16.09 1.31
CA THR A 334 2.04 15.17 2.41
C THR A 334 0.76 14.38 2.07
N TYR A 335 0.46 13.35 2.86
CA TYR A 335 -0.75 12.53 2.64
C TYR A 335 -2.05 13.11 3.21
N CYS A 336 -1.95 14.16 4.04
CA CYS A 336 -3.08 14.95 4.53
C CYS A 336 -2.72 16.43 4.71
N ALA A 337 -3.75 17.24 4.92
CA ALA A 337 -3.69 18.62 5.41
C ALA A 337 -4.91 18.90 6.31
N ASP A 338 -5.01 20.12 6.85
CA ASP A 338 -6.16 20.67 7.57
C ASP A 338 -6.32 22.16 7.23
N ASP A 339 -7.43 22.79 7.63
CA ASP A 339 -7.72 24.21 7.31
C ASP A 339 -6.68 25.22 7.82
N ALA A 340 -5.84 24.78 8.78
CA ALA A 340 -4.75 25.54 9.37
C ALA A 340 -3.40 25.36 8.63
N THR A 341 -3.33 24.51 7.60
CA THR A 341 -2.10 24.20 6.88
C THR A 341 -2.20 24.38 5.37
N LEU A 342 -1.05 24.64 4.73
CA LEU A 342 -0.87 24.86 3.30
C LEU A 342 -0.05 23.71 2.69
N ASN A 343 -0.47 22.48 3.02
CA ASN A 343 0.20 21.24 2.66
C ASN A 343 -0.46 20.64 1.41
N ILE A 344 0.33 20.25 0.41
CA ILE A 344 -0.19 19.71 -0.86
C ILE A 344 -0.53 18.24 -0.66
N VAL A 345 -1.80 17.87 -0.85
CA VAL A 345 -2.31 16.54 -0.46
C VAL A 345 -2.15 15.50 -1.57
N PHE A 346 -1.39 14.45 -1.29
CA PHE A 346 -1.08 13.35 -2.23
C PHE A 346 -1.71 12.02 -1.76
N PRO A 347 -2.09 11.09 -2.65
CA PRO A 347 -2.57 9.76 -2.24
C PRO A 347 -1.55 9.00 -1.38
N ASP A 348 -2.03 8.32 -0.34
CA ASP A 348 -1.15 7.69 0.65
C ASP A 348 -0.44 6.42 0.15
N TRP A 349 0.70 6.08 0.75
CA TRP A 349 1.55 4.98 0.32
C TRP A 349 0.84 3.60 0.28
N THR A 350 -0.24 3.42 1.05
CA THR A 350 -0.94 2.13 1.15
C THR A 350 -1.79 1.77 -0.07
N PHE A 351 -1.96 2.68 -1.05
CA PHE A 351 -2.56 2.32 -2.34
C PHE A 351 -1.76 1.24 -3.08
N TRP A 352 -0.42 1.24 -2.95
CA TRP A 352 0.48 0.19 -3.46
C TRP A 352 0.79 -0.88 -2.40
N GLY A 353 0.00 -0.95 -1.33
CA GLY A 353 0.12 -1.90 -0.24
C GLY A 353 1.05 -1.43 0.88
N TRP A 354 0.87 -2.03 2.05
CA TRP A 354 1.68 -1.78 3.25
C TRP A 354 2.26 -3.11 3.79
N PRO A 355 3.48 -3.49 3.35
CA PRO A 355 4.05 -4.80 3.64
C PRO A 355 4.38 -5.03 5.12
N ASP A 356 4.71 -3.98 5.88
CA ASP A 356 5.04 -4.07 7.31
C ASP A 356 3.97 -4.79 8.14
N ILE A 357 2.71 -4.59 7.79
CA ILE A 357 1.52 -5.12 8.46
C ILE A 357 0.62 -5.93 7.51
N ASN A 358 1.18 -6.40 6.40
CA ASN A 358 0.54 -7.31 5.43
C ASN A 358 -0.82 -6.81 4.85
N ILE A 359 -0.96 -5.49 4.61
CA ILE A 359 -2.12 -4.94 3.88
C ILE A 359 -1.78 -4.94 2.38
N LYS A 360 -2.56 -5.69 1.59
CA LYS A 360 -2.42 -5.81 0.12
C LYS A 360 -2.53 -4.44 -0.59
N PRO A 361 -2.03 -4.31 -1.84
CA PRO A 361 -2.37 -3.17 -2.71
C PRO A 361 -3.87 -2.99 -2.89
N TRP A 362 -4.28 -1.76 -3.15
CA TRP A 362 -5.69 -1.35 -3.08
C TRP A 362 -6.60 -2.11 -4.04
N GLU A 363 -6.17 -2.33 -5.29
CA GLU A 363 -6.90 -3.08 -6.31
C GLU A 363 -7.38 -4.45 -5.80
N PHE A 364 -6.44 -5.31 -5.35
CA PHE A 364 -6.74 -6.65 -4.83
C PHE A 364 -7.51 -6.64 -3.49
N LEU A 365 -7.32 -5.61 -2.67
CA LEU A 365 -8.01 -5.47 -1.39
C LEU A 365 -9.45 -4.99 -1.58
N LEU A 366 -9.68 -4.11 -2.54
CA LEU A 366 -10.98 -3.60 -2.95
C LEU A 366 -11.85 -4.73 -3.53
N GLU A 367 -11.27 -5.65 -4.31
CA GLU A 367 -11.92 -6.90 -4.72
C GLU A 367 -12.22 -7.84 -3.54
N GLU A 368 -11.27 -8.08 -2.63
CA GLU A 368 -11.48 -8.93 -1.43
C GLU A 368 -12.60 -8.39 -0.53
N LEU A 369 -12.67 -7.05 -0.37
CA LEU A 369 -13.73 -6.38 0.38
C LEU A 369 -15.09 -6.53 -0.31
N LYS A 370 -15.15 -6.43 -1.63
CA LYS A 370 -16.37 -6.68 -2.43
C LYS A 370 -16.90 -8.09 -2.21
N GLU A 371 -16.05 -9.09 -2.37
CA GLU A 371 -16.43 -10.48 -2.14
C GLU A 371 -16.90 -10.75 -0.71
N VAL A 372 -16.36 -10.04 0.30
CA VAL A 372 -16.76 -10.23 1.69
C VAL A 372 -18.07 -9.53 2.03
N ASN A 373 -18.37 -8.38 1.41
CA ASN A 373 -19.65 -7.70 1.60
C ASN A 373 -20.83 -8.59 1.18
N ASP A 374 -20.70 -9.28 0.04
CA ASP A 374 -21.73 -10.16 -0.52
C ASP A 374 -21.96 -11.46 0.30
N LYS A 375 -21.01 -11.86 1.16
CA LYS A 375 -21.10 -13.11 1.96
C LYS A 375 -22.12 -13.06 3.09
N VAL A 376 -22.48 -11.87 3.61
CA VAL A 376 -23.43 -11.70 4.72
C VAL A 376 -24.34 -10.51 4.46
N LYS A 377 -25.66 -10.76 4.34
CA LYS A 377 -26.65 -9.70 4.11
C LYS A 377 -26.55 -8.64 5.20
N TRP A 378 -26.64 -7.37 4.84
CA TRP A 378 -26.50 -6.26 5.78
C TRP A 378 -27.39 -6.39 7.03
N THR A 379 -28.61 -6.90 6.89
CA THR A 379 -29.56 -7.16 7.99
C THR A 379 -29.13 -8.29 8.93
N GLU A 380 -28.30 -9.23 8.47
CA GLU A 380 -27.78 -10.38 9.23
C GLU A 380 -26.47 -10.05 9.96
N ARG A 381 -25.88 -8.87 9.70
CA ARG A 381 -24.65 -8.37 10.35
C ARG A 381 -24.89 -7.89 11.78
N GLU A 382 -23.84 -7.95 12.59
CA GLU A 382 -23.85 -7.57 14.02
C GLU A 382 -24.36 -6.12 14.21
N PRO A 383 -25.41 -5.89 15.01
CA PRO A 383 -26.12 -4.61 15.09
C PRO A 383 -25.42 -3.56 15.98
N TYR A 384 -24.09 -3.54 15.98
CA TYR A 384 -23.25 -2.74 16.86
C TYR A 384 -22.18 -1.95 16.08
N ALA A 385 -21.70 -0.86 16.67
CA ALA A 385 -20.58 -0.10 16.14
C ALA A 385 -19.24 -0.76 16.51
N TYR A 386 -18.44 -1.10 15.50
CA TYR A 386 -17.15 -1.76 15.69
C TYR A 386 -15.97 -0.80 15.54
N TRP A 387 -14.96 -0.97 16.40
CA TRP A 387 -13.64 -0.39 16.24
C TRP A 387 -12.55 -1.35 16.71
N LYS A 388 -11.49 -1.49 15.90
CA LYS A 388 -10.22 -2.09 16.32
C LYS A 388 -9.09 -1.14 15.94
N GLY A 389 -8.27 -0.73 16.92
CA GLY A 389 -7.19 0.20 16.65
C GLY A 389 -6.26 0.42 17.85
N ASN A 390 -5.09 1.01 17.58
CA ASN A 390 -4.12 1.32 18.64
C ASN A 390 -4.53 2.65 19.32
N PRO A 391 -4.84 2.67 20.62
CA PRO A 391 -5.22 3.90 21.34
C PRO A 391 -4.01 4.73 21.77
N ARG A 392 -2.80 4.15 21.83
CA ARG A 392 -1.60 4.84 22.35
C ARG A 392 -1.14 5.99 21.45
N VAL A 393 -1.63 6.07 20.21
CA VAL A 393 -1.21 7.08 19.22
C VAL A 393 -1.94 8.43 19.32
N ALA A 394 -3.08 8.51 20.02
CA ALA A 394 -3.95 9.69 20.02
C ALA A 394 -4.83 9.80 21.27
N LYS A 395 -4.98 11.02 21.82
CA LYS A 395 -5.86 11.27 22.97
C LYS A 395 -7.34 10.95 22.66
N THR A 396 -7.83 11.30 21.46
CA THR A 396 -9.22 11.00 21.04
C THR A 396 -9.51 9.50 20.99
N ARG A 397 -8.52 8.65 20.65
CA ARG A 397 -8.66 7.18 20.70
C ARG A 397 -8.66 6.60 22.11
N GLN A 398 -7.94 7.22 23.06
CA GLN A 398 -8.01 6.85 24.48
C GLN A 398 -9.36 7.25 25.07
N ASP A 399 -9.89 8.39 24.63
CA ASP A 399 -11.21 8.90 25.00
C ASP A 399 -12.35 8.00 24.47
N LEU A 400 -12.27 7.55 23.21
CA LEU A 400 -13.22 6.59 22.63
C LEU A 400 -13.34 5.30 23.45
N LEU A 401 -12.26 4.80 24.07
CA LEU A 401 -12.30 3.60 24.90
C LEU A 401 -13.18 3.72 26.16
N LYS A 402 -13.57 4.94 26.57
CA LYS A 402 -14.61 5.16 27.60
C LYS A 402 -15.99 4.65 27.16
N CYS A 403 -16.22 4.54 25.85
CA CYS A 403 -17.46 4.03 25.29
C CYS A 403 -17.51 2.48 25.22
N LYS A 404 -16.55 1.79 25.86
CA LYS A 404 -16.57 0.32 25.98
C LYS A 404 -17.74 -0.12 26.87
N VAL A 405 -18.29 -1.30 26.58
CA VAL A 405 -19.36 -1.92 27.39
C VAL A 405 -18.91 -2.13 28.83
N THR A 406 -19.82 -1.84 29.76
CA THR A 406 -19.71 -2.14 31.20
C THR A 406 -21.02 -2.74 31.69
N ASP A 407 -21.01 -3.38 32.86
CA ASP A 407 -22.21 -4.00 33.47
C ASP A 407 -23.37 -3.01 33.72
N LYS A 408 -23.07 -1.70 33.72
CA LYS A 408 -24.03 -0.61 33.93
C LYS A 408 -24.44 0.10 32.63
N VAL A 409 -23.63 0.05 31.58
CA VAL A 409 -23.84 0.83 30.35
C VAL A 409 -23.33 0.09 29.11
N ASP A 410 -24.25 -0.18 28.19
CA ASP A 410 -23.95 -0.51 26.79
C ASP A 410 -24.16 0.74 25.91
N TRP A 411 -23.05 1.24 25.36
CA TRP A 411 -23.00 2.33 24.37
C TRP A 411 -23.22 1.84 22.92
N LYS A 412 -23.58 0.57 22.73
CA LYS A 412 -23.70 -0.12 21.43
C LYS A 412 -22.40 -0.17 20.61
N ALA A 413 -21.26 0.15 21.25
CA ALA A 413 -19.93 0.06 20.69
C ALA A 413 -19.20 -1.21 21.13
N ARG A 414 -18.40 -1.79 20.23
CA ARG A 414 -17.58 -2.99 20.42
C ARG A 414 -16.14 -2.61 20.06
N LEU A 415 -15.39 -2.22 21.09
CA LEU A 415 -14.09 -1.55 20.97
C LEU A 415 -12.95 -2.47 21.38
N TYR A 416 -12.00 -2.66 20.48
CA TYR A 416 -10.88 -3.59 20.63
C TYR A 416 -9.54 -2.87 20.45
N VAL A 417 -8.56 -3.19 21.32
CA VAL A 417 -7.20 -2.64 21.21
C VAL A 417 -6.43 -3.42 20.14
N GLN A 418 -5.85 -2.71 19.19
CA GLN A 418 -4.91 -3.29 18.23
C GLN A 418 -3.50 -3.33 18.85
N ASP A 419 -3.08 -4.53 19.23
CA ASP A 419 -1.72 -4.81 19.67
C ASP A 419 -0.87 -5.25 18.46
N TRP A 420 0.04 -4.40 17.99
CA TRP A 420 0.81 -4.69 16.77
C TRP A 420 1.92 -5.71 16.99
N ASP A 421 2.42 -5.87 18.21
CA ASP A 421 3.49 -6.82 18.53
C ASP A 421 2.92 -8.25 18.60
N ALA A 422 1.73 -8.41 19.21
CA ALA A 422 1.00 -9.66 19.21
C ALA A 422 0.53 -10.08 17.80
N GLU A 423 0.13 -9.14 16.94
CA GLU A 423 -0.22 -9.47 15.54
C GLU A 423 1.01 -9.83 14.72
N ARG A 424 2.15 -9.14 14.89
CA ARG A 424 3.41 -9.49 14.22
C ARG A 424 3.81 -10.92 14.56
N ALA A 425 3.76 -11.30 15.83
CA ALA A 425 3.98 -12.68 16.28
C ALA A 425 2.93 -13.67 15.72
N GLY A 426 1.70 -13.23 15.52
CA GLY A 426 0.60 -14.02 14.95
C GLY A 426 0.52 -14.05 13.42
N GLY A 427 1.41 -13.36 12.69
CA GLY A 427 1.36 -13.23 11.23
C GLY A 427 0.17 -12.41 10.72
N TYR A 428 -0.27 -11.39 11.47
CA TYR A 428 -1.37 -10.47 11.16
C TYR A 428 -2.76 -11.11 10.95
N LYS A 429 -2.91 -12.39 11.29
CA LYS A 429 -4.14 -13.20 11.06
C LYS A 429 -5.41 -12.68 11.73
N LYS A 430 -5.32 -11.80 12.73
CA LYS A 430 -6.48 -11.18 13.39
C LYS A 430 -6.74 -9.76 12.92
N SER A 431 -5.98 -9.28 11.93
CA SER A 431 -6.02 -7.91 11.39
C SER A 431 -6.22 -7.84 9.87
N ASN A 432 -6.63 -8.93 9.22
CA ASN A 432 -7.26 -8.84 7.90
C ASN A 432 -8.41 -7.81 8.00
N LEU A 433 -8.55 -6.95 6.99
CA LEU A 433 -9.50 -5.83 6.99
C LEU A 433 -10.90 -6.26 6.58
N ALA A 434 -11.01 -7.20 5.63
CA ALA A 434 -12.28 -7.71 5.13
C ALA A 434 -13.02 -8.55 6.18
N ASP A 435 -12.29 -9.38 6.95
CA ASP A 435 -12.83 -10.11 8.12
C ASP A 435 -13.54 -9.21 9.15
N GLN A 436 -13.31 -7.89 9.11
CA GLN A 436 -13.91 -6.92 10.03
C GLN A 436 -15.19 -6.24 9.49
N CYS A 437 -15.68 -6.58 8.28
CA CYS A 437 -16.90 -5.97 7.71
C CYS A 437 -18.21 -6.61 8.20
N ILE A 438 -18.14 -7.57 9.14
CA ILE A 438 -19.30 -8.32 9.70
C ILE A 438 -20.25 -7.52 10.62
N HIS A 439 -20.00 -6.22 10.80
CA HIS A 439 -20.83 -5.33 11.65
C HIS A 439 -21.61 -4.33 10.79
N ARG A 440 -22.79 -3.91 11.26
CA ARG A 440 -23.60 -2.88 10.58
C ARG A 440 -22.97 -1.48 10.59
N TYR A 441 -22.16 -1.16 11.61
CA TYR A 441 -21.55 0.17 11.76
C TYR A 441 -20.05 0.05 12.07
N LYS A 442 -19.24 0.95 11.48
CA LYS A 442 -17.77 0.97 11.62
C LYS A 442 -17.32 2.36 12.05
N ILE A 443 -16.59 2.48 13.15
CA ILE A 443 -16.15 3.78 13.66
C ILE A 443 -14.86 4.22 12.94
N TYR A 444 -14.90 5.39 12.30
CA TYR A 444 -13.69 6.13 11.96
C TYR A 444 -13.32 7.07 13.11
N ILE A 445 -12.02 7.14 13.42
CA ILE A 445 -11.46 8.09 14.39
C ILE A 445 -9.98 8.30 14.07
N GLU A 446 -9.53 9.55 14.15
CA GLU A 446 -8.18 9.95 13.79
C GLU A 446 -7.10 9.35 14.70
N GLY A 447 -5.89 9.23 14.15
CA GLY A 447 -4.68 8.80 14.85
C GLY A 447 -3.88 10.01 15.34
N LYS A 448 -2.58 10.03 15.03
CA LYS A 448 -1.78 11.25 15.18
C LYS A 448 -2.25 12.37 14.24
N ALA A 449 -2.85 11.99 13.11
CA ALA A 449 -3.60 12.83 12.16
C ALA A 449 -4.66 11.94 11.48
N TRP A 450 -4.93 12.11 10.19
CA TRP A 450 -5.75 11.17 9.40
C TRP A 450 -5.30 9.70 9.61
N SER A 451 -6.21 8.75 9.41
CA SER A 451 -5.94 7.33 9.62
C SER A 451 -6.27 6.52 8.38
N VAL A 452 -5.26 5.88 7.77
CA VAL A 452 -5.39 5.06 6.54
C VAL A 452 -6.47 3.96 6.59
N SER A 453 -6.96 3.62 7.79
CA SER A 453 -8.16 2.80 8.01
C SER A 453 -9.42 3.30 7.28
N GLU A 454 -9.53 4.60 7.01
CA GLU A 454 -10.72 5.27 6.46
C GLU A 454 -11.26 4.61 5.19
N LYS A 455 -10.41 4.49 4.16
CA LYS A 455 -10.80 3.90 2.87
C LYS A 455 -11.24 2.43 2.99
N TYR A 456 -10.67 1.68 3.93
CA TYR A 456 -10.99 0.26 4.15
C TYR A 456 -12.29 0.03 4.93
N ILE A 457 -12.76 1.00 5.70
CA ILE A 457 -14.04 0.90 6.42
C ILE A 457 -15.21 1.50 5.63
N LEU A 458 -14.95 2.51 4.79
CA LEU A 458 -15.94 3.06 3.85
C LEU A 458 -16.40 2.02 2.82
N THR A 459 -15.55 1.05 2.47
CA THR A 459 -15.83 -0.07 1.56
C THR A 459 -16.59 -1.25 2.18
N CYS A 460 -16.85 -1.27 3.49
CA CYS A 460 -17.40 -2.46 4.16
C CYS A 460 -18.93 -2.68 3.94
N ASP A 461 -19.66 -1.86 3.17
CA ASP A 461 -21.14 -1.72 3.20
C ASP A 461 -21.74 -1.38 4.59
N SER A 462 -20.91 -1.27 5.63
CA SER A 462 -21.28 -0.79 6.95
C SER A 462 -21.50 0.73 6.91
N VAL A 463 -22.39 1.23 7.76
CA VAL A 463 -22.46 2.67 8.02
C VAL A 463 -21.15 3.10 8.68
N THR A 464 -20.38 3.94 8.00
CA THR A 464 -19.18 4.52 8.61
C THR A 464 -19.61 5.65 9.54
N LEU A 465 -19.29 5.51 10.83
CA LEU A 465 -19.52 6.50 11.87
C LEU A 465 -18.25 7.36 12.01
N ILE A 466 -18.25 8.54 11.40
CA ILE A 466 -17.08 9.42 11.36
C ILE A 466 -17.10 10.34 12.59
N VAL A 467 -16.24 10.06 13.56
CA VAL A 467 -15.89 11.03 14.62
C VAL A 467 -15.26 12.25 13.95
N LYS A 468 -15.83 13.44 14.21
CA LYS A 468 -15.52 14.70 13.51
C LYS A 468 -14.01 14.86 13.26
N PRO A 469 -13.54 14.82 12.00
CA PRO A 469 -12.12 14.86 11.67
C PRO A 469 -11.57 16.28 11.79
N GLN A 470 -10.26 16.39 12.01
CA GLN A 470 -9.47 17.60 11.80
C GLN A 470 -8.82 17.58 10.40
N TYR A 471 -8.39 16.41 9.93
CA TYR A 471 -7.54 16.28 8.75
C TYR A 471 -8.31 15.73 7.54
N TYR A 472 -8.02 16.26 6.36
CA TYR A 472 -8.50 15.72 5.09
C TYR A 472 -7.36 15.07 4.30
N ASN A 473 -7.71 14.03 3.54
CA ASN A 473 -6.86 13.44 2.51
C ASN A 473 -7.46 13.74 1.12
N HIS A 474 -6.80 13.31 0.04
CA HIS A 474 -7.18 13.62 -1.33
C HIS A 474 -8.67 13.38 -1.69
N PHE A 475 -9.33 12.32 -1.18
CA PHE A 475 -10.73 12.02 -1.51
C PHE A 475 -11.75 12.49 -0.46
N THR A 476 -11.36 12.75 0.79
CA THR A 476 -12.34 12.88 1.90
C THR A 476 -13.22 14.11 1.79
N ARG A 477 -12.78 15.14 1.06
CA ARG A 477 -13.59 16.34 0.75
C ARG A 477 -14.69 16.07 -0.31
N GLY A 478 -14.81 14.84 -0.81
CA GLY A 478 -15.99 14.32 -1.53
C GLY A 478 -16.96 13.51 -0.66
N LEU A 479 -16.67 13.28 0.63
CA LEU A 479 -17.56 12.58 1.55
C LEU A 479 -18.61 13.53 2.11
N VAL A 480 -19.89 13.18 1.97
CA VAL A 480 -21.02 13.99 2.42
C VAL A 480 -21.71 13.30 3.61
N PRO A 481 -21.92 13.98 4.75
CA PRO A 481 -22.64 13.40 5.89
C PRO A 481 -24.08 13.09 5.51
N MET A 482 -24.67 12.05 6.12
CA MET A 482 -25.98 11.48 5.80
C MET A 482 -26.14 10.93 4.37
N GLN A 483 -25.08 10.94 3.56
CA GLN A 483 -25.02 10.31 2.23
C GLN A 483 -23.92 9.23 2.19
N HIS A 484 -22.68 9.55 2.55
CA HIS A 484 -21.52 8.63 2.54
C HIS A 484 -21.08 8.22 3.96
N TYR A 485 -21.58 8.85 5.01
CA TYR A 485 -21.26 8.50 6.40
C TYR A 485 -22.26 9.11 7.40
N TRP A 486 -22.23 8.64 8.64
CA TRP A 486 -22.94 9.25 9.76
C TRP A 486 -21.96 10.10 10.61
N PRO A 487 -22.22 11.40 10.84
CA PRO A 487 -21.34 12.25 11.65
C PRO A 487 -21.48 11.95 13.14
N ILE A 488 -20.34 11.89 13.84
CA ILE A 488 -20.25 11.65 15.29
C ILE A 488 -19.53 12.81 15.96
N ARG A 489 -20.11 13.30 17.06
CA ARG A 489 -19.54 14.38 17.88
C ARG A 489 -18.23 13.97 18.57
N GLU A 490 -17.19 14.78 18.42
CA GLU A 490 -15.89 14.59 19.13
C GLU A 490 -16.02 14.88 20.64
N ASP A 491 -16.95 15.74 21.07
CA ASP A 491 -17.12 16.13 22.48
C ASP A 491 -18.01 15.18 23.31
N ASP A 492 -18.92 14.43 22.69
CA ASP A 492 -19.83 13.48 23.36
C ASP A 492 -19.95 12.14 22.60
N LYS A 493 -18.79 11.61 22.16
CA LYS A 493 -18.66 10.42 21.31
C LYS A 493 -19.56 9.26 21.73
N CYS A 494 -19.60 8.93 23.02
CA CYS A 494 -20.29 7.73 23.49
C CYS A 494 -21.82 7.83 23.34
N ARG A 495 -22.39 9.01 23.60
CA ARG A 495 -23.81 9.27 23.37
C ARG A 495 -24.14 9.31 21.88
N SER A 496 -23.30 10.01 21.11
CA SER A 496 -23.48 10.18 19.66
C SER A 496 -23.40 8.84 18.91
N ILE A 497 -22.43 7.97 19.25
CA ILE A 497 -22.31 6.60 18.71
C ILE A 497 -23.54 5.76 19.10
N LYS A 498 -23.98 5.81 20.36
CA LYS A 498 -25.15 5.04 20.80
C LYS A 498 -26.41 5.45 20.04
N PHE A 499 -26.64 6.76 19.91
CA PHE A 499 -27.76 7.31 19.15
C PHE A 499 -27.70 6.87 17.68
N ALA A 500 -26.55 6.98 17.02
CA ALA A 500 -26.36 6.56 15.63
C ALA A 500 -26.71 5.08 15.39
N VAL A 501 -26.29 4.19 16.31
CA VAL A 501 -26.56 2.74 16.21
C VAL A 501 -28.03 2.41 16.48
N GLU A 502 -28.66 3.05 17.47
CA GLU A 502 -30.08 2.80 17.78
C GLU A 502 -31.02 3.43 16.73
N TRP A 503 -30.65 4.58 16.15
CA TRP A 503 -31.32 5.14 14.98
C TRP A 503 -31.19 4.21 13.77
N GLY A 504 -29.97 3.75 13.43
CA GLY A 504 -29.77 2.90 12.26
C GLY A 504 -30.45 1.53 12.38
N ASN A 505 -30.51 0.98 13.60
CA ASN A 505 -31.20 -0.30 13.85
C ASN A 505 -32.73 -0.17 13.84
N SER A 506 -33.27 1.05 13.90
CA SER A 506 -34.71 1.34 13.71
C SER A 506 -35.04 1.91 12.32
N HIS A 507 -34.03 2.19 11.49
CA HIS A 507 -34.15 2.71 10.12
C HIS A 507 -33.24 1.92 9.17
N THR A 508 -33.42 0.59 9.16
CA THR A 508 -32.47 -0.37 8.56
C THR A 508 -32.21 -0.14 7.07
N GLU A 509 -33.19 0.35 6.33
CA GLU A 509 -33.10 0.61 4.88
C GLU A 509 -32.21 1.82 4.62
N LYS A 510 -32.47 2.93 5.32
CA LYS A 510 -31.68 4.17 5.23
C LYS A 510 -30.25 3.99 5.75
N ALA A 511 -30.08 3.20 6.81
CA ALA A 511 -28.76 2.83 7.31
C ALA A 511 -27.98 2.04 6.25
N LYS A 512 -28.60 1.03 5.63
CA LYS A 512 -28.01 0.30 4.50
C LYS A 512 -27.66 1.23 3.34
N GLU A 513 -28.57 2.11 2.92
CA GLU A 513 -28.35 3.10 1.84
C GLU A 513 -27.08 3.94 2.07
N ILE A 514 -26.86 4.46 3.28
CA ILE A 514 -25.65 5.25 3.61
C ILE A 514 -24.38 4.39 3.50
N GLY A 515 -24.40 3.15 4.00
CA GLY A 515 -23.24 2.24 3.92
C GLY A 515 -22.90 1.82 2.49
N GLN A 516 -23.93 1.59 1.66
CA GLN A 516 -23.76 1.25 0.25
C GLN A 516 -23.31 2.45 -0.58
N ALA A 517 -23.83 3.66 -0.32
CA ALA A 517 -23.38 4.87 -1.01
C ALA A 517 -21.92 5.23 -0.69
N ALA A 518 -21.48 5.01 0.56
CA ALA A 518 -20.07 5.10 0.93
C ALA A 518 -19.21 4.12 0.12
N THR A 519 -19.68 2.88 0.01
CA THR A 519 -18.98 1.78 -0.65
C THR A 519 -18.91 1.99 -2.17
N ASN A 520 -20.00 2.43 -2.80
CA ASN A 520 -20.04 2.81 -4.21
C ASN A 520 -19.11 3.98 -4.51
N PHE A 521 -19.07 5.03 -3.68
CA PHE A 521 -18.11 6.13 -3.83
C PHE A 521 -16.66 5.60 -3.87
N MET A 522 -16.30 4.65 -3.00
CA MET A 522 -14.96 4.06 -3.01
C MET A 522 -14.67 3.24 -4.28
N TYR A 523 -15.63 2.48 -4.82
CA TYR A 523 -15.46 1.74 -6.09
C TYR A 523 -15.44 2.65 -7.32
N GLU A 524 -16.30 3.66 -7.38
CA GLU A 524 -16.58 4.44 -8.59
C GLU A 524 -15.75 5.72 -8.68
N ASN A 525 -15.31 6.26 -7.54
CA ASN A 525 -14.60 7.56 -7.47
C ASN A 525 -13.17 7.41 -6.91
N VAL A 526 -12.82 6.29 -6.26
CA VAL A 526 -11.49 6.07 -5.64
C VAL A 526 -10.85 4.74 -6.09
N ALA A 527 -11.25 4.20 -7.25
CA ALA A 527 -10.53 3.11 -7.91
C ALA A 527 -9.09 3.52 -8.29
N MET A 528 -8.20 2.55 -8.52
CA MET A 528 -6.80 2.82 -8.84
C MET A 528 -6.60 3.71 -10.08
N GLU A 529 -7.50 3.66 -11.05
CA GLU A 529 -7.52 4.59 -12.19
C GLU A 529 -7.64 6.06 -11.73
N TYR A 530 -8.63 6.39 -10.90
CA TYR A 530 -8.81 7.74 -10.35
C TYR A 530 -7.72 8.13 -9.34
N VAL A 531 -7.11 7.17 -8.64
CA VAL A 531 -5.91 7.44 -7.82
C VAL A 531 -4.76 7.91 -8.71
N TYR A 532 -4.48 7.22 -9.83
CA TYR A 532 -3.44 7.66 -10.77
C TYR A 532 -3.80 8.96 -11.48
N ASP A 533 -5.05 9.17 -11.88
CA ASP A 533 -5.48 10.41 -12.53
C ASP A 533 -5.41 11.62 -11.58
N TYR A 534 -5.74 11.43 -10.29
CA TYR A 534 -5.54 12.47 -9.28
C TYR A 534 -4.05 12.82 -9.14
N MET A 535 -3.16 11.82 -9.10
CA MET A 535 -1.71 12.05 -9.08
C MET A 535 -1.23 12.74 -10.36
N PHE A 536 -1.78 12.37 -11.53
CA PHE A 536 -1.44 13.01 -12.81
C PHE A 536 -1.75 14.49 -12.76
N HIS A 537 -3.01 14.85 -12.50
CA HIS A 537 -3.46 16.23 -12.51
C HIS A 537 -2.76 17.06 -11.44
N LEU A 538 -2.57 16.53 -10.24
CA LEU A 538 -1.89 17.24 -9.17
C LEU A 538 -0.44 17.58 -9.54
N LEU A 539 0.29 16.62 -10.11
CA LEU A 539 1.67 16.83 -10.55
C LEU A 539 1.74 17.74 -11.80
N HIS A 540 0.76 17.64 -12.70
CA HIS A 540 0.66 18.44 -13.92
C HIS A 540 0.35 19.92 -13.63
N GLU A 541 -0.67 20.19 -12.80
CA GLU A 541 -1.02 21.56 -12.39
C GLU A 541 0.06 22.18 -11.49
N TYR A 542 0.66 21.40 -10.59
CA TYR A 542 1.83 21.83 -9.81
C TYR A 542 3.00 22.28 -10.71
N ALA A 543 3.32 21.51 -11.75
CA ALA A 543 4.43 21.82 -12.65
C ALA A 543 4.23 23.14 -13.41
N LYS A 544 2.98 23.51 -13.76
CA LYS A 544 2.68 24.81 -14.39
C LYS A 544 3.01 26.03 -13.53
N LEU A 545 3.10 25.84 -12.20
CA LEU A 545 3.39 26.91 -11.25
C LEU A 545 4.90 27.18 -11.10
N LEU A 546 5.76 26.24 -11.52
CA LEU A 546 7.21 26.38 -11.47
C LEU A 546 7.68 27.53 -12.37
N LYS A 547 8.40 28.50 -11.79
CA LYS A 547 8.95 29.68 -12.49
C LYS A 547 10.41 29.49 -12.93
N TYR A 548 10.92 28.27 -12.84
CA TYR A 548 12.26 27.86 -13.26
C TYR A 548 12.17 26.52 -14.00
N LYS A 549 13.17 26.19 -14.82
CA LYS A 549 13.26 24.87 -15.44
C LYS A 549 13.87 23.87 -14.44
N PRO A 550 13.20 22.74 -14.14
CA PRO A 550 13.78 21.67 -13.34
C PRO A 550 15.13 21.17 -13.90
N THR A 551 16.05 20.83 -12.99
CA THR A 551 17.34 20.24 -13.31
C THR A 551 17.66 19.13 -12.33
N LYS A 552 18.40 18.10 -12.75
CA LYS A 552 18.77 16.97 -11.89
C LYS A 552 19.66 17.44 -10.72
N PRO A 553 19.25 17.28 -9.45
CA PRO A 553 20.09 17.61 -8.30
C PRO A 553 21.36 16.73 -8.27
N ILE A 554 22.50 17.29 -7.84
CA ILE A 554 23.81 16.64 -7.87
C ILE A 554 23.81 15.25 -7.19
N LYS A 555 23.05 15.11 -6.10
CA LYS A 555 22.94 13.88 -5.31
C LYS A 555 21.73 13.00 -5.67
N ALA A 556 20.91 13.40 -6.63
CA ALA A 556 19.75 12.61 -7.04
C ALA A 556 20.18 11.43 -7.92
N ILE A 557 19.67 10.24 -7.65
CA ILE A 557 19.88 9.07 -8.53
C ILE A 557 18.66 8.86 -9.42
N GLU A 558 18.85 8.30 -10.62
CA GLU A 558 17.72 7.86 -11.46
C GLU A 558 17.11 6.60 -10.82
N PHE A 559 15.79 6.50 -10.79
CA PHE A 559 15.10 5.32 -10.28
C PHE A 559 13.94 4.89 -11.18
N CYS A 560 13.64 3.60 -11.13
CA CYS A 560 12.75 2.87 -12.01
C CYS A 560 12.27 1.57 -11.33
N SER A 561 11.33 0.87 -11.94
CA SER A 561 10.75 -0.33 -11.32
C SER A 561 11.76 -1.45 -11.13
N GLU A 562 12.74 -1.54 -12.03
CA GLU A 562 13.84 -2.48 -11.98
C GLU A 562 14.75 -2.22 -10.78
N THR A 563 15.15 -0.97 -10.51
CA THR A 563 15.97 -0.61 -9.32
C THR A 563 15.28 -0.94 -7.99
N MET A 564 13.95 -0.91 -7.93
CA MET A 564 13.19 -1.07 -6.68
C MET A 564 12.69 -2.49 -6.45
N ALA A 565 12.01 -3.10 -7.43
CA ALA A 565 11.33 -4.38 -7.21
C ALA A 565 12.25 -5.60 -7.32
N CYS A 566 13.29 -5.53 -8.15
CA CYS A 566 14.26 -6.63 -8.29
C CYS A 566 15.25 -6.72 -7.13
N THR A 567 15.40 -5.65 -6.34
CA THR A 567 16.31 -5.55 -5.19
C THR A 567 15.59 -5.77 -3.85
N ALA A 568 14.27 -5.57 -3.81
CA ALA A 568 13.39 -5.92 -2.71
C ALA A 568 13.14 -7.45 -2.61
N ASP A 569 12.65 -7.88 -1.45
CA ASP A 569 12.26 -9.25 -1.16
C ASP A 569 10.87 -9.34 -0.49
N GLY A 570 10.46 -10.57 -0.15
CA GLY A 570 9.26 -10.87 0.65
C GLY A 570 7.98 -10.16 0.17
N LEU A 571 7.24 -9.60 1.13
CA LEU A 571 6.00 -8.85 0.86
C LEU A 571 6.25 -7.51 0.14
N VAL A 572 7.43 -6.90 0.30
CA VAL A 572 7.76 -5.62 -0.38
C VAL A 572 7.82 -5.86 -1.88
N ARG A 573 8.61 -6.84 -2.32
CA ARG A 573 8.67 -7.24 -3.72
C ARG A 573 7.33 -7.74 -4.23
N LYS A 574 6.62 -8.57 -3.46
CA LYS A 574 5.30 -9.07 -3.88
C LYS A 574 4.33 -7.92 -4.15
N PHE A 575 4.18 -6.96 -3.24
CA PHE A 575 3.22 -5.87 -3.41
C PHE A 575 3.62 -4.91 -4.54
N MET A 576 4.91 -4.77 -4.86
CA MET A 576 5.37 -4.14 -6.10
C MET A 576 4.95 -4.95 -7.34
N GLU A 577 5.24 -6.25 -7.39
CA GLU A 577 4.90 -7.12 -8.52
C GLU A 577 3.39 -7.26 -8.75
N ASP A 578 2.59 -7.29 -7.68
CA ASP A 578 1.13 -7.27 -7.68
C ASP A 578 0.62 -5.92 -8.26
N SER A 579 1.07 -4.78 -7.71
CA SER A 579 0.61 -3.43 -8.10
C SER A 579 1.31 -2.81 -9.33
N MET A 580 2.05 -3.60 -10.10
CA MET A 580 2.82 -3.11 -11.24
C MET A 580 1.90 -2.77 -12.43
N VAL A 581 2.01 -1.55 -12.96
CA VAL A 581 1.35 -1.19 -14.23
C VAL A 581 2.00 -1.97 -15.38
N ARG A 582 1.24 -2.91 -15.96
CA ARG A 582 1.72 -3.84 -17.00
C ARG A 582 1.61 -3.30 -18.43
N THR A 583 0.73 -2.33 -18.68
CA THR A 583 0.58 -1.68 -20.00
C THR A 583 0.34 -0.18 -19.81
N PRO A 584 0.78 0.69 -20.74
CA PRO A 584 0.30 2.07 -20.79
C PRO A 584 -1.24 2.13 -20.89
N SER A 585 -1.82 3.26 -20.50
CA SER A 585 -3.20 3.56 -20.87
C SER A 585 -3.31 3.90 -22.36
N ASP A 586 -4.37 3.43 -23.00
CA ASP A 586 -4.73 3.81 -24.37
C ASP A 586 -5.56 5.11 -24.43
N THR A 587 -5.87 5.71 -23.27
CA THR A 587 -6.53 7.02 -23.11
C THR A 587 -5.65 8.00 -22.32
N MET A 588 -6.00 9.28 -22.34
CA MET A 588 -5.52 10.23 -21.32
C MET A 588 -6.30 10.03 -20.01
N PRO A 589 -5.83 10.61 -18.89
CA PRO A 589 -6.62 10.78 -17.66
C PRO A 589 -8.02 11.35 -17.91
N CYS A 590 -8.92 11.15 -16.96
CA CYS A 590 -10.21 11.84 -16.87
C CYS A 590 -10.03 13.37 -16.99
N ASN A 591 -11.05 14.09 -17.46
CA ASN A 591 -11.03 15.54 -17.54
C ASN A 591 -11.11 16.14 -16.14
N LEU A 592 -10.12 16.98 -15.77
CA LEU A 592 -10.07 17.67 -14.49
C LEU A 592 -11.23 18.68 -14.37
N PRO A 593 -12.10 18.61 -13.34
CA PRO A 593 -13.10 19.62 -13.08
C PRO A 593 -12.51 21.03 -12.94
N SER A 594 -13.27 22.03 -13.36
CA SER A 594 -12.96 23.44 -13.12
C SER A 594 -12.80 23.73 -11.62
N PRO A 595 -12.04 24.78 -11.25
CA PRO A 595 -12.08 25.30 -9.88
C PRO A 595 -13.52 25.59 -9.46
N MET A 596 -13.91 25.19 -8.26
CA MET A 596 -15.18 25.62 -7.69
C MET A 596 -15.22 27.14 -7.58
N ASP A 597 -16.34 27.75 -7.96
CA ASP A 597 -16.57 29.15 -7.65
C ASP A 597 -16.89 29.32 -6.14
N PRO A 598 -16.69 30.53 -5.57
CA PRO A 598 -16.91 30.74 -4.14
C PRO A 598 -18.35 30.47 -3.66
N HIS A 599 -19.36 30.64 -4.50
CA HIS A 599 -20.75 30.36 -4.14
C HIS A 599 -21.03 28.85 -4.11
N SER A 600 -20.54 28.10 -5.09
CA SER A 600 -20.61 26.63 -5.08
C SER A 600 -19.90 26.04 -3.85
N ARG A 601 -18.71 26.55 -3.51
CA ARG A 601 -18.00 26.16 -2.28
C ARG A 601 -18.81 26.43 -1.01
N ILE A 602 -19.31 27.66 -0.84
CA ILE A 602 -20.19 28.03 0.29
C ILE A 602 -21.44 27.13 0.35
N THR A 603 -21.97 26.72 -0.80
CA THR A 603 -23.14 25.82 -0.87
C THR A 603 -22.80 24.41 -0.40
N VAL A 604 -21.62 23.87 -0.75
CA VAL A 604 -21.13 22.57 -0.25
C VAL A 604 -20.87 22.62 1.25
N ASP A 605 -20.10 23.61 1.71
CA ASP A 605 -19.74 23.79 3.13
C ASP A 605 -21.01 23.92 4.00
N LYS A 606 -21.99 24.72 3.55
CA LYS A 606 -23.29 24.88 4.20
C LYS A 606 -24.10 23.58 4.21
N ARG A 607 -24.17 22.83 3.10
CA ARG A 607 -24.91 21.55 3.03
C ARG A 607 -24.35 20.53 4.02
N ILE A 608 -23.02 20.49 4.18
CA ILE A 608 -22.34 19.65 5.17
C ILE A 608 -22.74 20.10 6.60
N GLU A 609 -22.65 21.40 6.89
CA GLU A 609 -22.97 21.96 8.21
C GLU A 609 -24.44 21.74 8.62
N GLU A 610 -25.39 21.98 7.70
CA GLU A 610 -26.83 21.76 7.93
C GLU A 610 -27.14 20.28 8.19
N SER A 611 -26.49 19.37 7.47
CA SER A 611 -26.66 17.91 7.63
C SER A 611 -26.11 17.42 8.98
N VAL A 612 -25.00 18.00 9.47
CA VAL A 612 -24.47 17.71 10.82
C VAL A 612 -25.41 18.26 11.90
N LYS A 613 -25.83 19.53 11.80
CA LYS A 613 -26.80 20.16 12.73
C LYS A 613 -28.11 19.38 12.83
N GLN A 614 -28.59 18.83 11.72
CA GLN A 614 -29.80 17.98 11.70
C GLN A 614 -29.63 16.71 12.54
N VAL A 615 -28.47 16.04 12.46
CA VAL A 615 -28.15 14.86 13.29
C VAL A 615 -28.02 15.26 14.77
N GLU A 616 -27.36 16.37 15.08
CA GLU A 616 -27.23 16.89 16.45
C GLU A 616 -28.59 17.23 17.09
N MET A 617 -29.53 17.79 16.30
CA MET A 617 -30.91 18.05 16.72
C MET A 617 -31.68 16.75 17.01
N TRP A 618 -31.50 15.71 16.20
CA TRP A 618 -32.12 14.41 16.45
C TRP A 618 -31.51 13.69 17.66
N GLU A 619 -30.18 13.74 17.80
CA GLU A 619 -29.44 13.20 18.95
C GLU A 619 -29.95 13.83 20.24
N LYS A 620 -30.00 15.16 20.29
CA LYS A 620 -30.54 15.90 21.44
C LYS A 620 -31.96 15.46 21.76
N LYS A 621 -32.87 15.41 20.77
CA LYS A 621 -34.26 15.00 21.01
C LYS A 621 -34.34 13.59 21.61
N TYR A 622 -33.58 12.63 21.08
CA TYR A 622 -33.54 11.26 21.60
C TYR A 622 -33.11 11.21 23.08
N TRP A 623 -32.12 12.01 23.47
CA TRP A 623 -31.72 12.10 24.89
C TRP A 623 -32.72 12.85 25.77
N ASP A 624 -33.27 13.97 25.28
CA ASP A 624 -34.33 14.72 25.98
C ASP A 624 -35.56 13.83 26.23
N ASP A 625 -35.95 12.98 25.27
CA ASP A 625 -37.07 12.05 25.37
C ASP A 625 -36.77 10.78 26.23
N LEU A 626 -35.49 10.44 26.45
CA LEU A 626 -35.06 9.38 27.39
C LEU A 626 -34.89 9.84 28.84
N THR A 627 -34.99 11.15 29.10
CA THR A 627 -34.87 11.76 30.45
C THR A 627 -36.21 12.18 31.06
N LYS A 628 -37.32 11.77 30.45
CA LYS A 628 -38.70 12.01 30.89
C LYS A 628 -39.32 10.72 31.45
#